data_AF-A0A7X7DE40-F1
#
_entry.id   AF-A0A7X7DE40-F1
#
_cell.length_a   1.000
_cell.length_b   1.000
_cell.length_c   1.000
_cell.angle_alpha   90.00
_cell.angle_beta   90.00
_cell.angle_gamma   90.00
#
_symmetry.space_group_name_H-M   'P 1'
#
loop_
_entity.id
_entity.type
_entity.pdbx_description
1 polymer ?
#
loop_
_entity_poly.entity_id
_entity_poly.type
_entity_poly.pdbx_seq_one_letter_code
_entity_poly.pdbx_strand_id
1 'polypeptide(L)'
;MSHSDPAPSSSGALRTIVLILLPVLGIILAVAIALLVRRPTDRADVAVIVTGEEAAAAINTGDVIDATGRAPGLVPRLGYRYKVFIDDESEDRTSGIAKIGGLVTFIPGTRPGQTAIIDITRVRERVADGLLVAVLSEVDLPPKAPRTPYAPRPGDVTAHVVAGAEMDVVITEASSRNPDTEGVARISGLVVFVYGATTIGERVNIRITERRERVAFAEPTGQPAGTGPLPAGEIIRRAFTPQPSDPAAHVVAGAEMDVVITEASSKNPDTEGVARIKGLVVFVEGATTIGERVNVRITERRERMAFAEVTGNPPGTGPLPEAEARHERVPRGSYVPPAGDATAHVVAGAEMDVVITEASSRNPDTEGVARIKGLVVFVKGVTTIGERVNVRITERRERVAMAEPTGQPAGHERLPAPTAAPRPPAVPVTADARDAVPHLVPGAVIATTILEPSTRNPDTEGLAKIDGFVIFVKGATTPGQAVNVRITERRRTVAMGEVTTDPATVAPASAPPATAPETP
;
A
#
# COMPACT_ATOMS: atom_id res chain seq x y z
N MET A 1 -68.56 81.24 39.94
CA MET A 1 -68.00 81.17 38.57
C MET A 1 -66.53 80.82 38.75
N SER A 2 -66.20 79.54 38.87
CA SER A 2 -65.74 78.66 37.77
C SER A 2 -64.58 79.25 36.99
N HIS A 3 -63.38 78.71 37.22
CA HIS A 3 -62.61 78.05 36.17
C HIS A 3 -61.48 77.21 36.80
N SER A 4 -61.58 75.90 36.60
CA SER A 4 -60.47 74.96 36.75
C SER A 4 -59.88 74.75 35.36
N ASP A 5 -58.55 74.78 35.26
CA ASP A 5 -57.79 74.25 34.13
C ASP A 5 -56.92 73.08 34.64
N PRO A 6 -56.76 71.98 33.85
CA PRO A 6 -56.07 70.77 34.27
C PRO A 6 -54.59 70.75 33.85
N ALA A 7 -53.77 69.97 34.55
CA ALA A 7 -52.38 69.67 34.18
C ALA A 7 -52.13 68.14 34.10
N PRO A 8 -51.17 67.69 33.26
CA PRO A 8 -51.37 66.53 32.37
C PRO A 8 -50.81 65.19 32.86
N SER A 9 -51.36 64.12 32.28
CA SER A 9 -50.96 62.71 32.38
C SER A 9 -49.56 62.47 31.80
N SER A 10 -48.62 61.99 32.63
CA SER A 10 -47.25 61.62 32.22
C SER A 10 -46.84 60.18 32.61
N SER A 11 -47.80 59.28 32.89
CA SER A 11 -47.52 57.93 33.43
C SER A 11 -47.46 56.79 32.40
N GLY A 12 -47.73 57.05 31.11
CA GLY A 12 -47.77 56.02 30.06
C GLY A 12 -46.44 55.75 29.34
N ALA A 13 -45.69 56.80 28.99
CA ALA A 13 -44.46 56.67 28.20
C ALA A 13 -43.35 55.94 28.97
N LEU A 14 -43.22 56.22 30.27
CA LEU A 14 -42.21 55.62 31.13
C LEU A 14 -42.47 54.12 31.38
N ARG A 15 -43.74 53.70 31.51
CA ARG A 15 -44.12 52.28 31.60
C ARG A 15 -43.87 51.51 30.31
N THR A 16 -44.12 52.14 29.17
CA THR A 16 -43.90 51.52 27.84
C THR A 16 -42.41 51.34 27.56
N ILE A 17 -41.59 52.34 27.92
CA ILE A 17 -40.12 52.27 27.81
C ILE A 17 -39.58 51.17 28.73
N VAL A 18 -40.05 51.08 29.98
CA VAL A 18 -39.62 50.03 30.92
C VAL A 18 -40.00 48.63 30.43
N LEU A 19 -41.18 48.44 29.84
CA LEU A 19 -41.63 47.14 29.30
C LEU A 19 -40.80 46.67 28.08
N ILE A 20 -40.22 47.59 27.31
CA ILE A 20 -39.35 47.26 26.17
C ILE A 20 -37.90 47.09 26.62
N LEU A 21 -37.43 47.90 27.58
CA LEU A 21 -36.03 47.85 28.01
C LEU A 21 -35.71 46.58 28.81
N LEU A 22 -36.67 46.05 29.57
CA LEU A 22 -36.49 44.88 30.43
C LEU A 22 -36.16 43.59 29.64
N PRO A 23 -36.87 43.22 28.57
CA PRO A 23 -36.49 42.05 27.76
C PRO A 23 -35.17 42.27 27.01
N VAL A 24 -34.90 43.50 26.52
CA VAL A 24 -33.63 43.82 25.86
C VAL A 24 -32.45 43.68 26.82
N LEU A 25 -32.59 44.16 28.05
CA LEU A 25 -31.59 43.99 29.10
C LEU A 25 -31.40 42.51 29.48
N GLY A 26 -32.48 41.72 29.49
CA GLY A 26 -32.42 40.27 29.69
C GLY A 26 -31.66 39.54 28.59
N ILE A 27 -31.86 39.92 27.32
CA ILE A 27 -31.12 39.37 26.18
C ILE A 27 -29.64 39.75 26.26
N ILE A 28 -29.33 41.02 26.57
CA ILE A 28 -27.95 41.49 26.73
C ILE A 28 -27.26 40.72 27.87
N LEU A 29 -27.96 40.51 28.99
CA LEU A 29 -27.43 39.74 30.12
C LEU A 29 -27.19 38.27 29.75
N ALA A 30 -28.11 37.66 28.99
CA ALA A 30 -27.94 36.28 28.51
C ALA A 30 -26.77 36.14 27.53
N VAL A 31 -26.57 37.11 26.62
CA VAL A 31 -25.42 37.15 25.71
C VAL A 31 -24.12 37.39 26.47
N ALA A 32 -24.13 38.27 27.47
CA ALA A 32 -22.98 38.51 28.33
C ALA A 32 -22.62 37.25 29.14
N ILE A 33 -23.61 36.54 29.69
CA ILE A 33 -23.39 35.25 30.37
C ILE A 33 -22.88 34.20 29.38
N ALA A 34 -23.44 34.11 28.17
CA ALA A 34 -22.97 33.18 27.15
C ALA A 34 -21.53 33.47 26.71
N LEU A 35 -21.13 34.74 26.63
CA LEU A 35 -19.74 35.15 26.35
C LEU A 35 -18.81 34.93 27.56
N LEU A 36 -19.30 35.10 28.78
CA LEU A 36 -18.54 34.86 30.01
C LEU A 36 -18.35 33.36 30.28
N VAL A 37 -19.34 32.53 29.91
CA VAL A 37 -19.26 31.07 29.93
C VAL A 37 -18.43 30.55 28.74
N ARG A 38 -18.44 31.26 27.59
CA ARG A 38 -17.45 31.11 26.50
C ARG A 38 -16.13 31.82 26.84
N ARG A 39 -15.64 31.69 28.08
CA ARG A 39 -14.19 31.81 28.27
C ARG A 39 -13.53 30.76 27.37
N PRO A 40 -12.48 31.12 26.60
CA PRO A 40 -11.69 30.13 25.89
C PRO A 40 -11.30 29.11 26.94
N THR A 41 -11.72 27.87 26.74
CA THR A 41 -11.22 26.75 27.53
C THR A 41 -9.72 26.94 27.51
N ASP A 42 -9.15 27.15 28.70
CA ASP A 42 -7.70 27.19 28.88
C ASP A 42 -7.12 26.09 28.00
N ARG A 43 -6.01 26.42 27.34
CA ARG A 43 -5.13 25.41 26.78
C ARG A 43 -5.03 24.33 27.84
N ALA A 44 -5.63 23.19 27.57
CA ALA A 44 -5.29 21.99 28.27
C ALA A 44 -3.83 21.79 27.89
N ASP A 45 -2.92 22.33 28.71
CA ASP A 45 -1.63 21.72 28.92
C ASP A 45 -1.99 20.30 29.37
N VAL A 46 -2.12 19.42 28.38
CA VAL A 46 -2.12 17.99 28.59
C VAL A 46 -0.72 17.71 29.11
N ALA A 47 -0.57 17.82 30.42
CA ALA A 47 0.45 17.08 31.13
C ALA A 47 0.11 15.61 30.88
N VAL A 48 0.66 15.07 29.78
CA VAL A 48 0.77 13.63 29.59
C VAL A 48 1.68 13.17 30.72
N ILE A 49 1.06 12.75 31.82
CA ILE A 49 1.74 11.88 32.76
C ILE A 49 1.86 10.56 32.00
N VAL A 50 3.00 10.38 31.34
CA VAL A 50 3.44 9.10 30.81
C VAL A 50 3.75 8.22 32.02
N THR A 51 2.72 7.58 32.57
CA THR A 51 2.92 6.34 33.33
C THR A 51 2.90 5.21 32.33
N GLY A 52 4.09 4.87 31.84
CA GLY A 52 4.28 3.80 30.87
C GLY A 52 5.56 4.05 30.11
N GLU A 53 6.64 3.43 30.58
CA GLU A 53 7.95 3.38 29.97
C GLU A 53 7.87 2.62 28.62
N GLU A 54 7.20 3.19 27.63
CA GLU A 54 7.38 2.85 26.23
C GLU A 54 8.47 3.75 25.68
N ALA A 55 9.53 3.13 25.18
CA ALA A 55 10.66 3.82 24.58
C ALA A 55 10.16 4.81 23.51
N ALA A 56 10.23 6.11 23.84
CA ALA A 56 10.05 7.19 22.89
C ALA A 56 10.93 6.88 21.67
N ALA A 57 10.31 6.59 20.53
CA ALA A 57 11.01 6.65 19.26
C ALA A 57 11.61 8.06 19.21
N ALA A 58 12.94 8.16 19.30
CA ALA A 58 13.64 9.43 19.39
C ALA A 58 13.20 10.33 18.23
N ILE A 59 12.28 11.26 18.48
CA ILE A 59 11.89 12.30 17.52
C ILE A 59 13.04 13.29 17.56
N ASN A 60 13.95 13.16 16.60
CA ASN A 60 15.04 14.10 16.48
C ASN A 60 14.56 15.28 15.64
N THR A 61 13.97 16.28 16.31
CA THR A 61 13.52 17.52 15.67
C THR A 61 14.67 18.52 15.42
N GLY A 62 15.87 18.21 15.92
CA GLY A 62 17.05 19.07 15.88
C GLY A 62 18.00 18.78 14.72
N ASP A 63 18.24 17.50 14.42
CA ASP A 63 19.22 17.11 13.42
C ASP A 63 18.63 17.14 11.99
N VAL A 64 19.29 17.89 11.10
CA VAL A 64 18.95 17.94 9.68
C VAL A 64 19.80 16.93 8.93
N ILE A 65 19.16 15.91 8.38
CA ILE A 65 19.84 14.85 7.62
C ILE A 65 20.00 15.30 6.17
N ASP A 66 21.22 15.28 5.64
CA ASP A 66 21.45 15.62 4.23
C ASP A 66 21.03 14.46 3.30
N ALA A 67 19.98 14.70 2.53
CA ALA A 67 19.40 13.79 1.55
C ALA A 67 19.55 14.33 0.10
N THR A 68 20.40 15.34 -0.12
CA THR A 68 20.68 15.86 -1.48
C THR A 68 21.52 14.91 -2.33
N GLY A 69 22.26 14.00 -1.69
CA GLY A 69 23.03 12.95 -2.36
C GLY A 69 22.24 11.64 -2.54
N ARG A 70 22.64 10.82 -3.50
CA ARG A 70 22.17 9.43 -3.60
C ARG A 70 22.81 8.61 -2.48
N ALA A 71 22.24 8.67 -1.28
CA ALA A 71 22.59 7.80 -0.17
C ALA A 71 21.73 6.51 -0.24
N PRO A 72 22.27 5.39 -0.76
CA PRO A 72 21.52 4.13 -0.79
C PRO A 72 21.20 3.68 0.64
N GLY A 73 19.93 3.45 0.93
CA GLY A 73 19.47 2.96 2.24
C GLY A 73 18.94 4.03 3.18
N LEU A 74 18.93 5.32 2.79
CA LEU A 74 18.25 6.34 3.58
C LEU A 74 16.73 6.14 3.49
N VAL A 75 16.06 5.91 4.62
CA VAL A 75 14.60 5.74 4.66
C VAL A 75 14.01 6.98 5.31
N PRO A 76 13.07 7.71 4.66
CA PRO A 76 12.41 8.85 5.27
C PRO A 76 11.62 8.38 6.50
N ARG A 77 11.75 9.14 7.59
CA ARG A 77 11.12 8.86 8.88
C ARG A 77 10.22 10.02 9.27
N LEU A 78 9.04 9.71 9.79
CA LEU A 78 8.08 10.70 10.25
C LEU A 78 8.67 11.55 11.39
N GLY A 79 8.51 12.87 11.30
CA GLY A 79 8.99 13.86 12.27
C GLY A 79 10.49 14.19 12.19
N TYR A 80 11.19 13.70 11.18
CA TYR A 80 12.61 14.00 10.95
C TYR A 80 12.77 15.07 9.87
N ARG A 81 13.82 15.89 10.02
CA ARG A 81 14.16 16.93 9.06
C ARG A 81 15.20 16.46 8.06
N TYR A 82 14.96 16.75 6.79
CA TYR A 82 15.86 16.40 5.71
C TYR A 82 16.18 17.63 4.87
N LYS A 83 17.45 17.80 4.54
CA LYS A 83 17.89 18.71 3.48
C LYS A 83 17.76 17.95 2.16
N VAL A 84 16.89 18.42 1.28
CA VAL A 84 16.59 17.78 -0.01
C VAL A 84 16.82 18.76 -1.15
N PHE A 85 17.10 18.21 -2.33
CA PHE A 85 17.06 18.97 -3.57
C PHE A 85 15.77 18.62 -4.31
N ILE A 86 15.05 19.65 -4.76
CA ILE A 86 13.80 19.50 -5.50
C ILE A 86 14.15 19.27 -6.97
N ASP A 87 14.07 18.02 -7.40
CA ASP A 87 14.44 17.60 -8.76
C ASP A 87 13.34 17.93 -9.79
N ASP A 88 12.09 17.89 -9.36
CA ASP A 88 10.94 17.94 -10.26
C ASP A 88 9.73 18.57 -9.56
N GLU A 89 8.66 18.77 -10.30
CA GLU A 89 7.38 19.29 -9.83
C GLU A 89 6.30 18.23 -10.01
N SER A 90 5.32 18.24 -9.09
CA SER A 90 4.11 17.44 -9.18
C SER A 90 3.31 17.78 -10.43
N GLU A 91 2.51 16.82 -10.88
CA GLU A 91 1.78 16.96 -12.15
C GLU A 91 0.72 18.05 -12.11
N ASP A 92 0.15 18.30 -10.93
CA ASP A 92 -0.78 19.37 -10.62
C ASP A 92 -0.07 20.71 -10.31
N ARG A 93 1.26 20.77 -10.34
CA ARG A 93 2.09 21.96 -10.05
C ARG A 93 1.85 22.58 -8.67
N THR A 94 1.37 21.79 -7.72
CA THR A 94 1.11 22.24 -6.35
C THR A 94 2.28 21.97 -5.41
N SER A 95 3.14 21.01 -5.78
CA SER A 95 4.18 20.46 -4.90
C SER A 95 5.48 20.21 -5.66
N GLY A 96 6.61 20.53 -5.05
CA GLY A 96 7.91 20.04 -5.52
C GLY A 96 8.09 18.56 -5.18
N ILE A 97 8.90 17.87 -5.98
CA ILE A 97 9.24 16.46 -5.82
C ILE A 97 10.73 16.36 -5.48
N ALA A 98 11.02 15.70 -4.36
CA ALA A 98 12.35 15.26 -3.98
C ALA A 98 12.42 13.73 -3.87
N LYS A 99 13.64 13.18 -3.85
CA LYS A 99 13.87 11.75 -3.62
C LYS A 99 14.72 11.54 -2.37
N ILE A 100 14.14 10.92 -1.34
CA ILE A 100 14.86 10.57 -0.12
C ILE A 100 15.14 9.06 -0.14
N GLY A 101 16.41 8.70 -0.36
CA GLY A 101 16.87 7.32 -0.53
C GLY A 101 16.07 6.50 -1.55
N GLY A 102 15.59 7.17 -2.60
CA GLY A 102 14.82 6.57 -3.68
C GLY A 102 13.31 6.60 -3.49
N LEU A 103 12.80 6.97 -2.31
CA LEU A 103 11.36 7.21 -2.11
C LEU A 103 10.99 8.61 -2.61
N VAL A 104 9.89 8.72 -3.35
CA VAL A 104 9.37 9.99 -3.85
C VAL A 104 8.72 10.75 -2.70
N THR A 105 9.10 12.01 -2.50
CA THR A 105 8.57 12.88 -1.46
C THR A 105 7.94 14.12 -2.07
N PHE A 106 6.66 14.36 -1.76
CA PHE A 106 5.93 15.56 -2.20
C PHE A 106 6.03 16.65 -1.16
N ILE A 107 6.41 17.86 -1.58
CA ILE A 107 6.60 19.02 -0.71
C ILE A 107 5.83 20.22 -1.28
N PRO A 108 4.63 20.53 -0.73
CA PRO A 108 3.84 21.67 -1.17
C PRO A 108 4.61 23.00 -1.08
N GLY A 109 4.41 23.88 -2.06
CA GLY A 109 4.99 25.23 -2.05
C GLY A 109 6.49 25.31 -2.39
N THR A 110 7.09 24.22 -2.86
CA THR A 110 8.48 24.21 -3.37
C THR A 110 8.53 24.10 -4.89
N ARG A 111 9.63 24.57 -5.48
CA ARG A 111 9.85 24.56 -6.94
C ARG A 111 11.07 23.72 -7.33
N PRO A 112 11.10 23.15 -8.54
CA PRO A 112 12.29 22.51 -9.09
C PRO A 112 13.50 23.44 -8.99
N GLY A 113 14.65 22.89 -8.59
CA GLY A 113 15.91 23.64 -8.46
C GLY A 113 16.16 24.21 -7.07
N GLN A 114 15.19 24.13 -6.16
CA GLN A 114 15.38 24.54 -4.77
C GLN A 114 16.09 23.44 -3.96
N THR A 115 17.04 23.85 -3.12
CA THR A 115 17.51 23.02 -1.99
C THR A 115 16.75 23.49 -0.76
N ALA A 116 16.03 22.59 -0.10
CA ALA A 116 15.16 22.93 1.02
C ALA A 116 15.38 22.00 2.21
N ILE A 117 15.17 22.52 3.42
CA ILE A 117 14.95 21.72 4.63
C ILE A 117 13.45 21.45 4.73
N ILE A 118 13.10 20.18 4.83
CA ILE A 118 11.72 19.72 4.93
C ILE A 118 11.53 18.86 6.17
N ASP A 119 10.31 18.83 6.70
CA ASP A 119 9.90 17.93 7.77
C ASP A 119 8.95 16.87 7.21
N ILE A 120 9.20 15.59 7.49
CA ILE A 120 8.37 14.50 6.97
C ILE A 120 7.14 14.33 7.85
N THR A 121 5.97 14.61 7.29
CA THR A 121 4.69 14.50 8.01
C THR A 121 4.03 13.15 7.83
N ARG A 122 4.32 12.44 6.73
CA ARG A 122 3.73 11.12 6.46
C ARG A 122 4.65 10.26 5.61
N VAL A 123 4.72 8.97 5.92
CA VAL A 123 5.42 7.97 5.11
C VAL A 123 4.43 6.87 4.70
N ARG A 124 4.33 6.59 3.41
CA ARG A 124 3.52 5.52 2.81
C ARG A 124 4.44 4.53 2.11
N GLU A 125 3.91 3.39 1.68
CA GLU A 125 4.69 2.29 1.07
C GLU A 125 5.57 2.73 -0.12
N ARG A 126 5.09 3.69 -0.92
CA ARG A 126 5.77 4.13 -2.16
C ARG A 126 6.09 5.62 -2.22
N VAL A 127 5.61 6.40 -1.26
CA VAL A 127 5.65 7.86 -1.28
C VAL A 127 5.67 8.42 0.13
N ALA A 128 6.31 9.56 0.32
CA ALA A 128 6.27 10.34 1.54
C ALA A 128 5.71 11.74 1.27
N ASP A 129 5.14 12.34 2.31
CA ASP A 129 4.68 13.72 2.30
C ASP A 129 5.56 14.52 3.27
N GLY A 130 5.97 15.71 2.86
CA GLY A 130 6.78 16.61 3.68
C GLY A 130 6.28 18.04 3.63
N LEU A 131 6.57 18.80 4.68
CA LEU A 131 6.33 20.23 4.75
C LEU A 131 7.64 20.99 4.63
N LEU A 132 7.62 22.09 3.87
CA LEU A 132 8.75 23.00 3.76
C LEU A 132 9.00 23.71 5.10
N VAL A 133 10.24 23.63 5.60
CA VAL A 133 10.70 24.38 6.77
C VAL A 133 11.49 25.61 6.35
N ALA A 134 12.46 25.43 5.44
CA ALA A 134 13.29 26.53 4.94
C ALA A 134 13.85 26.23 3.55
N VAL A 135 14.02 27.26 2.73
CA VAL A 135 14.77 27.17 1.46
C VAL A 135 16.21 27.63 1.71
N LEU A 136 17.19 26.82 1.31
CA LEU A 136 18.62 27.09 1.50
C LEU A 136 19.27 27.72 0.27
N SER A 137 18.87 27.29 -0.92
CA SER A 137 19.39 27.81 -2.19
C SER A 137 18.42 27.51 -3.32
N GLU A 138 18.52 28.26 -4.42
CA GLU A 138 17.74 28.02 -5.64
C GLU A 138 18.70 28.04 -6.84
N VAL A 139 18.56 27.04 -7.69
CA VAL A 139 19.27 26.93 -8.97
C VAL A 139 18.21 26.95 -10.06
N ASP A 140 18.41 27.80 -11.06
CA ASP A 140 17.49 27.87 -12.19
C ASP A 140 17.69 26.63 -13.07
N LEU A 141 16.75 25.68 -12.98
CA LEU A 141 16.75 24.49 -13.80
C LEU A 141 16.10 24.80 -15.15
N PRO A 142 16.61 24.22 -16.26
CA PRO A 142 15.96 24.38 -17.56
C PRO A 142 14.50 23.93 -17.45
N PRO A 143 13.55 24.65 -18.10
CA PRO A 143 12.14 24.32 -18.02
C PRO A 143 11.93 22.88 -18.48
N LYS A 144 11.13 22.13 -17.71
CA LYS A 144 10.79 20.74 -18.02
C LYS A 144 10.23 20.68 -19.44
N ALA A 145 10.88 19.89 -20.29
CA ALA A 145 10.44 19.72 -21.67
C ALA A 145 8.96 19.31 -21.69
N PRO A 146 8.12 19.93 -22.55
CA PRO A 146 6.73 19.54 -22.66
C PRO A 146 6.65 18.05 -23.02
N ARG A 147 5.82 17.31 -22.29
CA ARG A 147 5.60 15.90 -22.56
C ARG A 147 5.01 15.76 -23.96
N THR A 148 5.52 14.82 -24.73
CA THR A 148 4.97 14.50 -26.05
C THR A 148 3.49 14.10 -25.88
N PRO A 149 2.54 14.73 -26.59
CA PRO A 149 1.14 14.36 -26.50
C PRO A 149 0.95 12.89 -26.81
N TYR A 150 0.09 12.22 -26.05
CA TYR A 150 -0.26 10.84 -26.34
C TYR A 150 -1.01 10.77 -27.69
N ALA A 151 -0.48 9.97 -28.61
CA ALA A 151 -1.14 9.64 -29.86
C ALA A 151 -1.78 8.24 -29.74
N PRO A 152 -3.12 8.12 -29.85
CA PRO A 152 -3.79 6.83 -29.88
C PRO A 152 -3.28 5.97 -31.03
N ARG A 153 -3.21 4.64 -30.82
CA ARG A 153 -2.86 3.72 -31.91
C ARG A 153 -4.02 3.60 -32.90
N PRO A 154 -3.76 3.32 -34.18
CA PRO A 154 -4.82 2.98 -35.13
C PRO A 154 -5.66 1.81 -34.61
N GLY A 155 -6.99 1.97 -34.56
CA GLY A 155 -7.92 0.98 -34.00
C GLY A 155 -8.18 1.11 -32.50
N ASP A 156 -7.60 2.09 -31.81
CA ASP A 156 -7.97 2.41 -30.43
C ASP A 156 -9.41 2.94 -30.38
N VAL A 157 -10.30 2.24 -29.68
CA VAL A 157 -11.71 2.62 -29.49
C VAL A 157 -11.87 3.94 -28.74
N THR A 158 -10.81 4.40 -28.06
CA THR A 158 -10.74 5.68 -27.36
C THR A 158 -9.99 6.75 -28.17
N ALA A 159 -9.72 6.53 -29.46
CA ALA A 159 -9.03 7.49 -30.32
C ALA A 159 -9.76 8.84 -30.45
N HIS A 160 -11.05 8.90 -30.15
CA HIS A 160 -11.84 10.13 -30.10
C HIS A 160 -11.61 10.93 -28.79
N VAL A 161 -11.02 10.31 -27.77
CA VAL A 161 -10.66 10.94 -26.49
C VAL A 161 -9.22 11.46 -26.58
N VAL A 162 -9.06 12.65 -27.17
CA VAL A 162 -7.77 13.34 -27.34
C VAL A 162 -7.81 14.73 -26.72
N ALA A 163 -6.65 15.28 -26.38
CA ALA A 163 -6.59 16.64 -25.84
C ALA A 163 -7.26 17.64 -26.79
N GLY A 164 -8.11 18.49 -26.25
CA GLY A 164 -8.95 19.46 -26.96
C GLY A 164 -10.32 18.94 -27.41
N ALA A 165 -10.58 17.62 -27.37
CA ALA A 165 -11.87 17.07 -27.75
C ALA A 165 -12.95 17.45 -26.73
N GLU A 166 -14.14 17.82 -27.23
CA GLU A 166 -15.32 18.09 -26.42
C GLU A 166 -16.33 16.94 -26.57
N MET A 167 -16.89 16.49 -25.45
CA MET A 167 -17.86 15.40 -25.43
C MET A 167 -18.72 15.42 -24.18
N ASP A 168 -19.90 14.85 -24.28
CA ASP A 168 -20.73 14.59 -23.11
C ASP A 168 -20.29 13.31 -22.41
N VAL A 169 -20.21 13.35 -21.09
CA VAL A 169 -19.96 12.18 -20.25
C VAL A 169 -20.91 12.15 -19.07
N VAL A 170 -21.02 11.00 -18.41
CA VAL A 170 -21.71 10.88 -17.12
C VAL A 170 -20.67 10.62 -16.04
N ILE A 171 -20.71 11.38 -14.95
CA ILE A 171 -19.86 11.13 -13.79
C ILE A 171 -20.35 9.86 -13.11
N THR A 172 -19.52 8.84 -13.10
CA THR A 172 -19.87 7.50 -12.59
C THR A 172 -19.43 7.29 -11.14
N GLU A 173 -18.34 7.92 -10.73
CA GLU A 173 -17.68 7.69 -9.45
C GLU A 173 -17.03 8.99 -8.97
N ALA A 174 -16.80 9.13 -7.66
CA ALA A 174 -15.95 10.19 -7.11
C ALA A 174 -14.46 9.81 -7.29
N SER A 175 -13.58 10.80 -7.51
CA SER A 175 -12.15 10.56 -7.57
C SER A 175 -11.63 10.02 -6.24
N SER A 176 -10.88 8.91 -6.26
CA SER A 176 -10.24 8.39 -5.04
C SER A 176 -9.12 9.29 -4.53
N ARG A 177 -8.59 10.17 -5.40
CA ARG A 177 -7.51 11.10 -5.04
C ARG A 177 -8.09 12.40 -4.49
N ASN A 178 -9.07 12.98 -5.19
CA ASN A 178 -9.63 14.28 -4.91
C ASN A 178 -11.18 14.25 -4.99
N PRO A 179 -11.87 13.58 -4.05
CA PRO A 179 -13.31 13.33 -4.16
C PRO A 179 -14.16 14.62 -4.15
N ASP A 180 -13.68 15.67 -3.48
CA ASP A 180 -14.40 16.93 -3.31
C ASP A 180 -14.25 17.89 -4.50
N THR A 181 -13.31 17.61 -5.41
CA THR A 181 -13.01 18.49 -6.55
C THR A 181 -13.02 17.77 -7.90
N GLU A 182 -12.98 16.44 -7.93
CA GLU A 182 -12.93 15.65 -9.15
C GLU A 182 -13.96 14.51 -9.17
N GLY A 183 -14.72 14.41 -10.25
CA GLY A 183 -15.49 13.21 -10.60
C GLY A 183 -14.78 12.35 -11.64
N VAL A 184 -15.23 11.12 -11.77
CA VAL A 184 -14.66 10.12 -12.67
C VAL A 184 -15.72 9.64 -13.65
N ALA A 185 -15.42 9.77 -14.94
CA ALA A 185 -16.18 9.16 -16.03
C ALA A 185 -15.38 8.00 -16.67
N ARG A 186 -16.09 7.04 -17.26
CA ARG A 186 -15.48 5.91 -17.98
C ARG A 186 -15.91 5.90 -19.44
N ILE A 187 -14.95 5.88 -20.35
CA ILE A 187 -15.19 5.85 -21.80
C ILE A 187 -14.49 4.63 -22.39
N SER A 188 -15.24 3.60 -22.77
CA SER A 188 -14.68 2.37 -23.35
C SER A 188 -13.49 1.78 -22.55
N GLY A 189 -13.57 1.83 -21.21
CA GLY A 189 -12.52 1.36 -20.29
C GLY A 189 -11.44 2.39 -19.93
N LEU A 190 -11.42 3.55 -20.59
CA LEU A 190 -10.57 4.69 -20.23
C LEU A 190 -11.15 5.45 -19.04
N VAL A 191 -10.31 5.76 -18.06
CA VAL A 191 -10.68 6.57 -16.90
C VAL A 191 -10.46 8.05 -17.21
N VAL A 192 -11.50 8.86 -17.09
CA VAL A 192 -11.45 10.31 -17.32
C VAL A 192 -11.73 11.02 -16.01
N PHE A 193 -10.75 11.78 -15.51
CA PHE A 193 -10.90 12.65 -14.34
C PHE A 193 -11.44 14.00 -14.80
N VAL A 194 -12.58 14.40 -14.25
CA VAL A 194 -13.25 15.66 -14.60
C VAL A 194 -13.16 16.60 -13.40
N TYR A 195 -12.32 17.63 -13.53
CA TYR A 195 -12.13 18.62 -12.48
C TYR A 195 -13.33 19.58 -12.41
N GLY A 196 -13.91 19.75 -11.23
CA GLY A 196 -15.08 20.61 -10.99
C GLY A 196 -16.44 19.94 -11.21
N ALA A 197 -16.49 18.66 -11.60
CA ALA A 197 -17.74 17.90 -11.75
C ALA A 197 -17.76 16.71 -10.79
N THR A 198 -18.31 16.90 -9.59
CA THR A 198 -18.27 15.90 -8.50
C THR A 198 -19.58 15.14 -8.31
N THR A 199 -20.68 15.58 -8.91
CA THR A 199 -22.00 14.95 -8.75
C THR A 199 -22.08 13.64 -9.53
N ILE A 200 -22.21 12.52 -8.84
CA ILE A 200 -22.39 11.21 -9.48
C ILE A 200 -23.76 11.14 -10.16
N GLY A 201 -23.78 10.58 -11.37
CA GLY A 201 -24.96 10.48 -12.24
C GLY A 201 -25.22 11.74 -13.08
N GLU A 202 -24.49 12.82 -12.84
CA GLU A 202 -24.60 14.05 -13.62
C GLU A 202 -24.01 13.86 -15.02
N ARG A 203 -24.76 14.30 -16.03
CA ARG A 203 -24.29 14.36 -17.41
C ARG A 203 -23.69 15.74 -17.69
N VAL A 204 -22.42 15.77 -18.05
CA VAL A 204 -21.63 17.00 -18.19
C VAL A 204 -20.97 17.03 -19.57
N ASN A 205 -21.02 18.18 -20.24
CA ASN A 205 -20.19 18.42 -21.41
C ASN A 205 -18.78 18.80 -20.95
N ILE A 206 -17.80 18.00 -21.35
CA ILE A 206 -16.41 18.15 -20.92
C ILE A 206 -15.50 18.42 -22.10
N ARG A 207 -14.39 19.10 -21.84
CA ARG A 207 -13.27 19.25 -22.74
C ARG A 207 -12.06 18.52 -22.19
N ILE A 208 -11.50 17.60 -22.96
CA ILE A 208 -10.27 16.88 -22.58
C ILE A 208 -9.12 17.88 -22.55
N THR A 209 -8.47 18.04 -21.40
CA THR A 209 -7.29 18.89 -21.22
C THR A 209 -6.00 18.12 -21.48
N GLU A 210 -5.95 16.85 -21.07
CA GLU A 210 -4.80 15.97 -21.27
C GLU A 210 -5.26 14.53 -21.52
N ARG A 211 -4.67 13.86 -22.53
CA ARG A 211 -4.83 12.42 -22.76
C ARG A 211 -3.50 11.70 -22.50
N ARG A 212 -3.54 10.62 -21.71
CA ARG A 212 -2.40 9.71 -21.47
C ARG A 212 -2.68 8.34 -22.08
N GLU A 213 -2.00 7.27 -21.66
CA GLU A 213 -2.29 5.92 -22.19
C GLU A 213 -3.57 5.32 -21.57
N ARG A 214 -3.67 5.34 -20.24
CA ARG A 214 -4.76 4.68 -19.49
C ARG A 214 -5.73 5.63 -18.80
N VAL A 215 -5.45 6.94 -18.86
CA VAL A 215 -6.26 7.98 -18.23
C VAL A 215 -6.36 9.21 -19.13
N ALA A 216 -7.36 10.03 -18.89
CA ALA A 216 -7.49 11.38 -19.43
C ALA A 216 -7.94 12.35 -18.32
N PHE A 217 -7.66 13.63 -18.51
CA PHE A 217 -8.09 14.73 -17.66
C PHE A 217 -8.96 15.68 -18.47
N ALA A 218 -9.98 16.25 -17.83
CA ALA A 218 -10.95 17.09 -18.48
C ALA A 218 -11.54 18.13 -17.53
N GLU A 219 -12.13 19.16 -18.12
CA GLU A 219 -12.85 20.23 -17.43
C GLU A 219 -14.24 20.42 -18.06
N PRO A 220 -15.27 20.77 -17.28
CA PRO A 220 -16.58 21.15 -17.82
C PRO A 220 -16.46 22.37 -18.73
N THR A 221 -17.12 22.32 -19.87
CA THR A 221 -17.16 23.48 -20.80
C THR A 221 -18.15 24.55 -20.35
N GLY A 222 -19.05 24.23 -19.42
CA GLY A 222 -20.17 25.07 -19.01
C GLY A 222 -21.34 25.07 -20.01
N GLN A 223 -21.23 24.34 -21.14
CA GLN A 223 -22.34 24.13 -22.05
C GLN A 223 -23.29 23.07 -21.49
N PRO A 224 -24.61 23.23 -21.65
CA PRO A 224 -25.55 22.19 -21.27
C PRO A 224 -25.25 20.93 -22.08
N ALA A 225 -25.16 19.78 -21.38
CA ALA A 225 -24.96 18.50 -22.05
C ALA A 225 -26.07 18.27 -23.09
N GLY A 226 -25.70 17.74 -24.25
CA GLY A 226 -26.64 17.44 -25.31
C GLY A 226 -27.68 16.41 -24.87
N THR A 227 -28.88 16.48 -25.43
CA THR A 227 -29.94 15.47 -25.24
C THR A 227 -29.77 14.24 -26.13
N GLY A 228 -28.81 14.28 -27.07
CA GLY A 228 -28.48 13.18 -27.94
C GLY A 228 -27.90 11.96 -27.19
N PRO A 229 -27.91 10.77 -27.80
CA PRO A 229 -27.20 9.62 -27.24
C PRO A 229 -25.72 9.98 -27.03
N LEU A 230 -25.19 9.66 -25.86
CA LEU A 230 -23.76 9.81 -25.58
C LEU A 230 -22.97 9.10 -26.68
N PRO A 231 -21.77 9.60 -27.07
CA PRO A 231 -20.90 8.83 -27.94
C PRO A 231 -20.78 7.45 -27.33
N ALA A 232 -21.29 6.45 -28.04
CA ALA A 232 -21.28 5.08 -27.58
C ALA A 232 -19.84 4.60 -27.60
N GLY A 233 -19.07 4.96 -26.57
CA GLY A 233 -18.46 3.91 -25.79
C GLY A 233 -19.64 3.10 -25.32
N GLU A 234 -20.03 2.13 -26.14
CA GLU A 234 -20.90 1.04 -25.71
C GLU A 234 -20.41 0.75 -24.30
N ILE A 235 -21.24 0.98 -23.29
CA ILE A 235 -21.00 0.43 -21.98
C ILE A 235 -21.20 -1.07 -22.18
N ILE A 236 -20.34 -1.70 -22.99
CA ILE A 236 -19.84 -3.00 -22.68
C ILE A 236 -19.00 -2.77 -21.41
N ARG A 237 -19.71 -2.62 -20.28
CA ARG A 237 -19.54 -3.64 -19.26
C ARG A 237 -19.69 -4.93 -20.07
N ARG A 238 -18.57 -5.47 -20.59
CA ARG A 238 -18.57 -6.87 -21.03
C ARG A 238 -19.02 -7.56 -19.79
N ALA A 239 -20.32 -7.89 -19.73
CA ALA A 239 -20.86 -8.75 -18.72
C ALA A 239 -19.91 -9.92 -18.74
N PHE A 240 -19.20 -10.12 -17.62
CA PHE A 240 -18.20 -11.15 -17.57
C PHE A 240 -18.91 -12.43 -17.98
N THR A 241 -18.56 -12.94 -19.16
CA THR A 241 -19.17 -14.14 -19.70
C THR A 241 -18.27 -15.26 -19.23
N PRO A 242 -18.70 -16.04 -18.22
CA PRO A 242 -17.89 -17.14 -17.72
C PRO A 242 -17.58 -18.10 -18.87
N GLN A 243 -16.39 -18.68 -18.86
CA GLN A 243 -16.07 -19.74 -19.82
C GLN A 243 -17.01 -20.94 -19.59
N PRO A 244 -17.36 -21.73 -20.62
CA PRO A 244 -18.21 -22.91 -20.45
C PRO A 244 -17.68 -23.93 -19.43
N SER A 245 -16.36 -23.91 -19.17
CA SER A 245 -15.68 -24.73 -18.17
C SER A 245 -15.69 -24.14 -16.75
N ASP A 246 -16.21 -22.92 -16.54
CA ASP A 246 -16.36 -22.32 -15.20
C ASP A 246 -17.47 -23.07 -14.44
N PRO A 247 -17.18 -23.67 -13.28
CA PRO A 247 -18.20 -24.37 -12.50
C PRO A 247 -19.36 -23.46 -12.07
N ALA A 248 -19.11 -22.15 -11.93
CA ALA A 248 -20.10 -21.13 -11.64
C ALA A 248 -20.62 -20.41 -12.91
N ALA A 249 -20.53 -21.03 -14.09
CA ALA A 249 -20.99 -20.43 -15.35
C ALA A 249 -22.49 -20.08 -15.38
N HIS A 250 -23.30 -20.70 -14.51
CA HIS A 250 -24.71 -20.40 -14.34
C HIS A 250 -24.97 -19.11 -13.52
N VAL A 251 -23.96 -18.58 -12.84
CA VAL A 251 -24.03 -17.32 -12.10
C VAL A 251 -23.70 -16.17 -13.07
N VAL A 252 -24.73 -15.65 -13.72
CA VAL A 252 -24.65 -14.55 -14.69
C VAL A 252 -25.59 -13.42 -14.28
N ALA A 253 -25.27 -12.19 -14.69
CA ALA A 253 -26.13 -11.04 -14.42
C ALA A 253 -27.55 -11.27 -14.97
N GLY A 254 -28.55 -10.97 -14.15
CA GLY A 254 -29.97 -11.21 -14.42
C GLY A 254 -30.48 -12.60 -14.01
N ALA A 255 -29.60 -13.55 -13.67
CA ALA A 255 -30.03 -14.86 -13.19
C ALA A 255 -30.65 -14.75 -11.80
N GLU A 256 -31.78 -15.44 -11.61
CA GLU A 256 -32.41 -15.62 -10.31
C GLU A 256 -32.09 -17.03 -9.79
N MET A 257 -31.68 -17.13 -8.53
CA MET A 257 -31.36 -18.39 -7.90
C MET A 257 -31.51 -18.33 -6.39
N ASP A 258 -31.74 -19.49 -5.78
CA ASP A 258 -31.70 -19.60 -4.34
C ASP A 258 -30.26 -19.77 -3.87
N VAL A 259 -29.85 -18.98 -2.89
CA VAL A 259 -28.54 -19.07 -2.25
C VAL A 259 -28.70 -19.13 -0.75
N VAL A 260 -27.72 -19.72 -0.08
CA VAL A 260 -27.63 -19.72 1.39
C VAL A 260 -26.54 -18.74 1.79
N ILE A 261 -26.87 -17.81 2.69
CA ILE A 261 -25.90 -16.88 3.24
C ILE A 261 -24.97 -17.67 4.17
N THR A 262 -23.68 -17.71 3.85
CA THR A 262 -22.68 -18.49 4.57
C THR A 262 -21.87 -17.67 5.57
N GLU A 263 -21.67 -16.39 5.27
CA GLU A 263 -20.78 -15.49 6.00
C GLU A 263 -21.36 -14.06 5.96
N ALA A 264 -20.97 -13.20 6.90
CA ALA A 264 -21.24 -11.77 6.81
C ALA A 264 -20.23 -11.08 5.88
N SER A 265 -20.62 -10.02 5.17
CA SER A 265 -19.70 -9.23 4.36
C SER A 265 -18.64 -8.57 5.24
N SER A 266 -17.35 -8.70 4.87
CA SER A 266 -16.26 -8.03 5.60
C SER A 266 -16.27 -6.51 5.39
N LYS A 267 -16.91 -6.04 4.32
CA LYS A 267 -16.94 -4.62 3.94
C LYS A 267 -18.20 -3.95 4.50
N ASN A 268 -19.34 -4.60 4.38
CA ASN A 268 -20.65 -4.07 4.77
C ASN A 268 -21.45 -5.12 5.57
N PRO A 269 -21.04 -5.49 6.79
CA PRO A 269 -21.63 -6.61 7.54
C PRO A 269 -23.11 -6.40 7.91
N ASP A 270 -23.53 -5.14 8.07
CA ASP A 270 -24.89 -4.79 8.51
C ASP A 270 -25.92 -4.76 7.36
N THR A 271 -25.47 -4.80 6.11
CA THR A 271 -26.34 -4.67 4.93
C THR A 271 -26.12 -5.77 3.88
N GLU A 272 -25.01 -6.51 3.94
CA GLU A 272 -24.66 -7.55 2.97
C GLU A 272 -24.27 -8.88 3.64
N GLY A 273 -24.83 -9.97 3.13
CA GLY A 273 -24.36 -11.33 3.39
C GLY A 273 -23.53 -11.87 2.24
N VAL A 274 -22.78 -12.93 2.50
CA VAL A 274 -21.91 -13.59 1.53
C VAL A 274 -22.34 -15.03 1.35
N ALA A 275 -22.66 -15.40 0.11
CA ALA A 275 -22.88 -16.76 -0.33
C ALA A 275 -21.69 -17.26 -1.15
N ARG A 276 -21.43 -18.57 -1.10
CA ARG A 276 -20.41 -19.22 -1.92
C ARG A 276 -21.07 -20.22 -2.87
N ILE A 277 -20.83 -20.05 -4.16
CA ILE A 277 -21.37 -20.92 -5.21
C ILE A 277 -20.21 -21.51 -5.99
N LYS A 278 -19.87 -22.78 -5.75
CA LYS A 278 -18.78 -23.51 -6.44
C LYS A 278 -17.47 -22.70 -6.50
N GLY A 279 -17.08 -22.11 -5.37
CA GLY A 279 -15.87 -21.29 -5.23
C GLY A 279 -16.02 -19.81 -5.62
N LEU A 280 -17.14 -19.40 -6.21
CA LEU A 280 -17.46 -17.99 -6.52
C LEU A 280 -18.06 -17.30 -5.28
N VAL A 281 -17.55 -16.11 -4.95
CA VAL A 281 -18.07 -15.29 -3.85
C VAL A 281 -19.22 -14.42 -4.37
N VAL A 282 -20.39 -14.52 -3.75
CA VAL A 282 -21.57 -13.72 -4.11
C VAL A 282 -21.95 -12.84 -2.93
N PHE A 283 -21.89 -11.53 -3.12
CA PHE A 283 -22.36 -10.54 -2.15
C PHE A 283 -23.85 -10.31 -2.37
N VAL A 284 -24.65 -10.55 -1.33
CA VAL A 284 -26.10 -10.43 -1.35
C VAL A 284 -26.51 -9.25 -0.50
N GLU A 285 -26.98 -8.18 -1.14
CA GLU A 285 -27.50 -7.01 -0.48
C GLU A 285 -28.90 -7.31 0.10
N GLY A 286 -29.13 -6.92 1.35
CA GLY A 286 -30.40 -7.09 2.05
C GLY A 286 -30.60 -8.45 2.75
N ALA A 287 -29.62 -9.36 2.68
CA ALA A 287 -29.67 -10.65 3.39
C ALA A 287 -28.43 -10.82 4.28
N THR A 288 -28.56 -10.51 5.58
CA THR A 288 -27.45 -10.53 6.54
C THR A 288 -27.44 -11.74 7.47
N THR A 289 -28.53 -12.51 7.53
CA THR A 289 -28.65 -13.66 8.43
C THR A 289 -27.88 -14.87 7.89
N ILE A 290 -26.84 -15.31 8.60
CA ILE A 290 -26.08 -16.50 8.26
C ILE A 290 -26.95 -17.76 8.41
N GLY A 291 -26.91 -18.64 7.42
CA GLY A 291 -27.71 -19.86 7.32
C GLY A 291 -29.08 -19.67 6.66
N GLU A 292 -29.47 -18.43 6.34
CA GLU A 292 -30.71 -18.12 5.68
C GLU A 292 -30.64 -18.45 4.19
N ARG A 293 -31.69 -19.13 3.68
CA ARG A 293 -31.87 -19.38 2.25
C ARG A 293 -32.72 -18.25 1.68
N VAL A 294 -32.18 -17.54 0.71
CA VAL A 294 -32.83 -16.40 0.06
C VAL A 294 -32.84 -16.59 -1.45
N ASN A 295 -33.93 -16.19 -2.10
CA ASN A 295 -33.95 -16.06 -3.56
C ASN A 295 -33.30 -14.72 -3.92
N VAL A 296 -32.29 -14.78 -4.78
CA VAL A 296 -31.52 -13.61 -5.16
C VAL A 296 -31.47 -13.47 -6.67
N ARG A 297 -31.39 -12.22 -7.12
CA ARG A 297 -31.11 -11.87 -8.50
C ARG A 297 -29.71 -11.33 -8.61
N ILE A 298 -28.90 -11.93 -9.48
CA ILE A 298 -27.54 -11.45 -9.73
C ILE A 298 -27.63 -10.12 -10.47
N THR A 299 -27.13 -9.05 -9.86
CA THR A 299 -27.08 -7.71 -10.46
C THR A 299 -25.84 -7.52 -11.31
N GLU A 300 -24.70 -8.12 -10.90
CA GLU A 300 -23.43 -8.02 -11.60
C GLU A 300 -22.57 -9.28 -11.39
N ARG A 301 -21.91 -9.76 -12.45
CA ARG A 301 -20.92 -10.84 -12.39
C ARG A 301 -19.53 -10.35 -12.82
N ARG A 302 -18.50 -10.73 -12.05
CA ARG A 302 -17.06 -10.47 -12.29
C ARG A 302 -16.26 -11.77 -12.21
N GLU A 303 -15.01 -11.77 -12.66
CA GLU A 303 -14.17 -12.98 -12.72
C GLU A 303 -14.17 -13.84 -11.43
N ARG A 304 -14.06 -13.24 -10.24
CA ARG A 304 -13.97 -13.97 -8.95
C ARG A 304 -15.12 -13.71 -7.98
N MET A 305 -16.07 -12.86 -8.35
CA MET A 305 -17.19 -12.52 -7.48
C MET A 305 -18.43 -12.09 -8.26
N ALA A 306 -19.58 -12.10 -7.60
CA ALA A 306 -20.84 -11.57 -8.10
C ALA A 306 -21.52 -10.71 -7.03
N PHE A 307 -22.42 -9.83 -7.47
CA PHE A 307 -23.29 -9.02 -6.64
C PHE A 307 -24.73 -9.42 -6.94
N ALA A 308 -25.57 -9.45 -5.90
CA ALA A 308 -26.94 -9.89 -5.98
C ALA A 308 -27.83 -9.12 -4.99
N GLU A 309 -29.12 -9.04 -5.30
CA GLU A 309 -30.17 -8.45 -4.47
C GLU A 309 -31.23 -9.49 -4.14
N VAL A 310 -31.89 -9.38 -2.99
CA VAL A 310 -33.01 -10.26 -2.63
C VAL A 310 -34.25 -9.87 -3.45
N THR A 311 -34.85 -10.84 -4.14
CA THR A 311 -36.03 -10.60 -5.01
C THR A 311 -37.36 -10.57 -4.25
N GLY A 312 -37.38 -11.02 -2.99
CA GLY A 312 -38.59 -11.17 -2.19
C GLY A 312 -39.44 -12.39 -2.55
N ASN A 313 -39.03 -13.19 -3.54
CA ASN A 313 -39.68 -14.46 -3.86
C ASN A 313 -39.35 -15.52 -2.80
N PRO A 314 -40.30 -16.37 -2.38
CA PRO A 314 -39.99 -17.45 -1.46
C PRO A 314 -38.98 -18.40 -2.12
N PRO A 315 -37.92 -18.80 -1.40
CA PRO A 315 -36.94 -19.74 -1.94
C PRO A 315 -37.64 -21.05 -2.30
N GLY A 316 -37.22 -21.66 -3.42
CA GLY A 316 -37.78 -22.92 -3.88
C GLY A 316 -37.58 -24.06 -2.88
N THR A 317 -38.49 -25.03 -2.87
CA THR A 317 -38.37 -26.26 -2.05
C THR A 317 -37.50 -27.34 -2.69
N GLY A 318 -37.00 -27.10 -3.90
CA GLY A 318 -36.10 -28.01 -4.62
C GLY A 318 -34.70 -28.09 -4.02
N PRO A 319 -33.95 -29.18 -4.31
CA PRO A 319 -32.56 -29.32 -3.91
C PRO A 319 -31.71 -28.20 -4.53
N LEU A 320 -30.92 -27.52 -3.71
CA LEU A 320 -30.01 -26.45 -4.13
C LEU A 320 -28.94 -27.00 -5.08
N PRO A 321 -28.47 -26.22 -6.07
CA PRO A 321 -27.20 -26.52 -6.71
C PRO A 321 -26.14 -26.50 -5.62
N GLU A 322 -25.58 -27.67 -5.31
CA GLU A 322 -24.60 -27.96 -4.25
C GLU A 322 -23.87 -26.70 -3.75
N ALA A 323 -24.49 -26.02 -2.77
CA ALA A 323 -23.72 -25.18 -1.87
C ALA A 323 -22.83 -26.19 -1.19
N GLU A 324 -21.51 -26.14 -1.45
CA GLU A 324 -20.55 -27.00 -0.78
C GLU A 324 -20.76 -26.81 0.72
N ALA A 325 -21.58 -27.70 1.28
CA ALA A 325 -21.81 -27.84 2.69
C ALA A 325 -20.43 -28.02 3.26
N ARG A 326 -19.99 -27.02 4.05
CA ARG A 326 -18.67 -26.92 4.66
C ARG A 326 -17.71 -27.93 4.03
N HIS A 327 -16.93 -27.51 3.05
CA HIS A 327 -15.57 -28.03 3.05
C HIS A 327 -15.00 -27.61 4.41
N GLU A 328 -15.28 -28.42 5.43
CA GLU A 328 -14.31 -28.81 6.43
C GLU A 328 -13.04 -28.91 5.63
N ARG A 329 -12.22 -27.86 5.76
CA ARG A 329 -11.04 -27.70 4.94
C ARG A 329 -10.37 -29.05 4.98
N VAL A 330 -10.40 -29.77 3.85
CA VAL A 330 -9.43 -30.82 3.63
C VAL A 330 -8.13 -30.09 3.89
N PRO A 331 -7.36 -30.44 4.94
CA PRO A 331 -6.20 -29.68 5.32
C PRO A 331 -5.36 -29.61 4.05
N ARG A 332 -5.22 -28.41 3.47
CA ARG A 332 -4.23 -28.21 2.41
C ARG A 332 -2.95 -28.73 3.04
N GLY A 333 -2.42 -29.80 2.45
CA GLY A 333 -1.46 -30.70 3.09
C GLY A 333 -0.52 -29.91 3.98
N SER A 334 -0.40 -30.35 5.24
CA SER A 334 0.52 -29.78 6.22
C SER A 334 1.80 -29.39 5.50
N TYR A 335 2.18 -28.12 5.59
CA TYR A 335 3.47 -27.67 5.06
C TYR A 335 4.53 -28.62 5.64
N VAL A 336 5.14 -29.43 4.78
CA VAL A 336 6.21 -30.35 5.16
C VAL A 336 7.51 -29.56 5.06
N PRO A 337 8.15 -29.24 6.19
CA PRO A 337 9.40 -28.50 6.18
C PRO A 337 10.48 -29.30 5.41
N PRO A 338 11.33 -28.64 4.60
CA PRO A 338 12.45 -29.31 3.94
C PRO A 338 13.34 -30.03 4.97
N ALA A 339 13.96 -31.14 4.55
CA ALA A 339 14.93 -31.85 5.40
C ALA A 339 16.07 -30.90 5.81
N GLY A 340 16.29 -30.73 7.11
CA GLY A 340 17.27 -29.79 7.67
C GLY A 340 16.69 -28.45 8.14
N ASP A 341 15.39 -28.20 7.99
CA ASP A 341 14.75 -27.02 8.58
C ASP A 341 14.82 -27.09 10.12
N ALA A 342 15.50 -26.11 10.73
CA ALA A 342 15.66 -26.03 12.18
C ALA A 342 14.34 -25.80 12.93
N THR A 343 13.26 -25.48 12.22
CA THR A 343 11.88 -25.29 12.69
C THR A 343 10.97 -26.47 12.33
N ALA A 344 11.53 -27.60 11.87
CA ALA A 344 10.76 -28.78 11.48
C ALA A 344 9.91 -29.39 12.61
N HIS A 345 10.21 -29.07 13.86
CA HIS A 345 9.41 -29.45 15.04
C HIS A 345 8.16 -28.59 15.22
N VAL A 346 8.05 -27.44 14.53
CA VAL A 346 6.89 -26.55 14.56
C VAL A 346 5.93 -26.97 13.45
N VAL A 347 5.10 -27.97 13.74
CA VAL A 347 4.11 -28.54 12.82
C VAL A 347 2.70 -28.44 13.43
N ALA A 348 1.67 -28.44 12.59
CA ALA A 348 0.29 -28.45 13.08
C ALA A 348 0.05 -29.65 14.01
N GLY A 349 -0.54 -29.38 15.17
CA GLY A 349 -0.76 -30.34 16.27
C GLY A 349 0.39 -30.44 17.28
N ALA A 350 1.56 -29.86 17.02
CA ALA A 350 2.66 -29.85 17.98
C ALA A 350 2.33 -28.94 19.18
N GLU A 351 2.67 -29.40 20.38
CA GLU A 351 2.60 -28.62 21.61
C GLU A 351 4.01 -28.21 22.04
N MET A 352 4.19 -26.95 22.40
CA MET A 352 5.49 -26.43 22.83
C MET A 352 5.35 -25.19 23.69
N ASP A 353 6.34 -24.96 24.54
CA ASP A 353 6.46 -23.72 25.29
C ASP A 353 7.09 -22.64 24.41
N VAL A 354 6.41 -21.49 24.32
CA VAL A 354 6.92 -20.31 23.61
C VAL A 354 6.92 -19.10 24.54
N VAL A 355 7.81 -18.16 24.28
CA VAL A 355 7.84 -16.86 24.95
C VAL A 355 7.35 -15.82 23.97
N ILE A 356 6.35 -15.03 24.37
CA ILE A 356 5.86 -13.91 23.55
C ILE A 356 6.93 -12.83 23.54
N THR A 357 7.44 -12.51 22.36
CA THR A 357 8.53 -11.54 22.17
C THR A 357 8.04 -10.17 21.74
N GLU A 358 6.89 -10.09 21.08
CA GLU A 358 6.32 -8.85 20.55
C GLU A 358 4.79 -8.98 20.40
N ALA A 359 4.10 -7.84 20.31
CA ALA A 359 2.67 -7.81 19.97
C ALA A 359 2.46 -8.03 18.46
N SER A 360 1.34 -8.63 18.08
CA SER A 360 0.98 -8.79 16.67
C SER A 360 0.73 -7.42 16.02
N SER A 361 1.40 -7.13 14.90
CA SER A 361 1.17 -5.89 14.15
C SER A 361 -0.20 -5.86 13.45
N ARG A 362 -0.84 -7.01 13.29
CA ARG A 362 -2.15 -7.14 12.64
C ARG A 362 -3.28 -7.09 13.66
N ASN A 363 -3.09 -7.72 14.82
CA ASN A 363 -4.10 -7.87 15.87
C ASN A 363 -3.47 -7.70 17.27
N PRO A 364 -3.00 -6.49 17.66
CA PRO A 364 -2.22 -6.31 18.88
C PRO A 364 -2.97 -6.65 20.16
N ASP A 365 -4.30 -6.45 20.17
CA ASP A 365 -5.14 -6.65 21.36
C ASP A 365 -5.57 -8.12 21.57
N THR A 366 -5.30 -9.00 20.60
CA THR A 366 -5.79 -10.39 20.64
C THR A 366 -4.74 -11.44 20.28
N GLU A 367 -3.57 -11.04 19.79
CA GLU A 367 -2.50 -11.95 19.37
C GLU A 367 -1.12 -11.46 19.81
N GLY A 368 -0.34 -12.36 20.41
CA GLY A 368 1.07 -12.19 20.71
C GLY A 368 1.92 -12.95 19.71
N VAL A 369 3.17 -12.54 19.54
CA VAL A 369 4.09 -13.13 18.56
C VAL A 369 5.31 -13.68 19.27
N ALA A 370 5.60 -14.96 18.99
CA ALA A 370 6.82 -15.64 19.40
C ALA A 370 7.71 -15.91 18.17
N ARG A 371 9.03 -15.82 18.34
CA ARG A 371 10.01 -16.11 17.29
C ARG A 371 10.80 -17.36 17.61
N ILE A 372 10.69 -18.37 16.74
CA ILE A 372 11.43 -19.63 16.86
C ILE A 372 12.41 -19.74 15.69
N LYS A 373 13.70 -19.46 15.93
CA LYS A 373 14.76 -19.58 14.91
C LYS A 373 14.41 -18.92 13.55
N GLY A 374 13.76 -17.76 13.59
CA GLY A 374 13.35 -16.99 12.40
C GLY A 374 11.92 -17.26 11.90
N LEU A 375 11.25 -18.30 12.41
CA LEU A 375 9.83 -18.54 12.20
C LEU A 375 8.98 -17.67 13.14
N VAL A 376 7.99 -16.99 12.56
CA VAL A 376 7.01 -16.18 13.30
C VAL A 376 5.82 -17.05 13.70
N VAL A 377 5.57 -17.16 15.00
CA VAL A 377 4.44 -17.92 15.57
C VAL A 377 3.47 -16.93 16.19
N PHE A 378 2.25 -16.86 15.67
CA PHE A 378 1.17 -16.04 16.21
C PHE A 378 0.39 -16.86 17.23
N VAL A 379 0.33 -16.38 18.46
CA VAL A 379 -0.39 -17.02 19.57
C VAL A 379 -1.66 -16.22 19.85
N LYS A 380 -2.80 -16.80 19.51
CA LYS A 380 -4.10 -16.18 19.71
C LYS A 380 -4.50 -16.26 21.19
N GLY A 381 -4.97 -15.14 21.75
CA GLY A 381 -5.44 -15.04 23.13
C GLY A 381 -4.35 -14.80 24.18
N VAL A 382 -3.09 -14.61 23.77
CA VAL A 382 -1.97 -14.26 24.66
C VAL A 382 -1.30 -13.01 24.13
N THR A 383 -1.35 -11.90 24.84
CA THR A 383 -0.83 -10.60 24.39
C THR A 383 0.31 -10.05 25.24
N THR A 384 0.57 -10.65 26.40
CA THR A 384 1.60 -10.19 27.34
C THR A 384 3.00 -10.53 26.83
N ILE A 385 3.82 -9.52 26.57
CA ILE A 385 5.20 -9.69 26.15
C ILE A 385 6.05 -10.21 27.33
N GLY A 386 6.92 -11.19 27.06
CA GLY A 386 7.74 -11.88 28.06
C GLY A 386 7.04 -13.06 28.74
N GLU A 387 5.74 -13.26 28.49
CA GLU A 387 4.99 -14.39 29.03
C GLU A 387 5.38 -15.69 28.34
N ARG A 388 5.65 -16.73 29.14
CA ARG A 388 5.92 -18.09 28.67
C ARG A 388 4.63 -18.88 28.72
N VAL A 389 4.19 -19.37 27.56
CA VAL A 389 2.91 -20.08 27.42
C VAL A 389 3.12 -21.39 26.67
N ASN A 390 2.47 -22.45 27.14
CA ASN A 390 2.35 -23.69 26.40
C ASN A 390 1.29 -23.53 25.31
N VAL A 391 1.70 -23.70 24.06
CA VAL A 391 0.84 -23.47 22.90
C VAL A 391 0.76 -24.72 22.03
N ARG A 392 -0.40 -24.94 21.43
CA ARG A 392 -0.61 -25.93 20.38
C ARG A 392 -0.62 -25.22 19.04
N ILE A 393 0.21 -25.68 18.11
CA ILE A 393 0.23 -25.17 16.74
C ILE A 393 -1.04 -25.61 16.03
N THR A 394 -1.84 -24.68 15.55
CA THR A 394 -3.08 -24.94 14.80
C THR A 394 -2.82 -24.98 13.29
N GLU A 395 -1.88 -24.18 12.78
CA GLU A 395 -1.52 -24.12 11.36
C GLU A 395 -0.03 -23.82 11.18
N ARG A 396 0.65 -24.51 10.25
CA ARG A 396 2.03 -24.20 9.83
C ARG A 396 2.07 -23.90 8.33
N ARG A 397 2.66 -22.75 7.97
CA ARG A 397 2.98 -22.36 6.58
C ARG A 397 4.50 -22.35 6.37
N GLU A 398 5.04 -21.75 5.32
CA GLU A 398 6.49 -21.68 5.10
C GLU A 398 7.23 -20.79 6.11
N ARG A 399 6.73 -19.57 6.34
CA ARG A 399 7.39 -18.54 7.18
C ARG A 399 6.63 -18.15 8.45
N VAL A 400 5.43 -18.71 8.63
CA VAL A 400 4.55 -18.39 9.75
C VAL A 400 3.89 -19.66 10.31
N ALA A 401 3.56 -19.63 11.59
CA ALA A 401 2.71 -20.61 12.25
C ALA A 401 1.64 -19.89 13.10
N MET A 402 0.49 -20.52 13.25
CA MET A 402 -0.61 -20.09 14.12
C MET A 402 -0.69 -21.06 15.29
N ALA A 403 -0.95 -20.55 16.48
CA ALA A 403 -1.01 -21.33 17.70
C ALA A 403 -2.05 -20.78 18.68
N GLU A 404 -2.55 -21.66 19.55
CA GLU A 404 -3.47 -21.32 20.64
C GLU A 404 -2.93 -21.87 21.96
N PRO A 405 -3.15 -21.20 23.10
CA PRO A 405 -2.72 -21.68 24.41
C PRO A 405 -3.46 -22.97 24.77
N THR A 406 -2.73 -23.96 25.30
CA THR A 406 -3.32 -25.25 25.70
C THR A 406 -4.00 -25.19 27.07
N GLY A 407 -3.77 -24.12 27.84
CA GLY A 407 -4.22 -23.99 29.22
C GLY A 407 -3.41 -24.82 30.23
N GLN A 408 -2.39 -25.56 29.78
CA GLN A 408 -1.45 -26.26 30.67
C GLN A 408 -0.35 -25.30 31.16
N PRO A 409 0.09 -25.41 32.43
CA PRO A 409 1.21 -24.61 32.90
C PRO A 409 2.47 -24.95 32.11
N ALA A 410 3.17 -23.93 31.61
CA ALA A 410 4.45 -24.11 30.92
C ALA A 410 5.42 -24.90 31.81
N GLY A 411 6.18 -25.83 31.23
CA GLY A 411 7.02 -26.75 32.00
C GLY A 411 8.06 -26.01 32.86
N HIS A 412 8.32 -26.53 34.07
CA HIS A 412 9.29 -25.96 35.03
C HIS A 412 10.77 -26.09 34.59
N GLU A 413 11.03 -26.67 33.42
CA GLU A 413 12.38 -26.85 32.90
C GLU A 413 12.87 -25.54 32.24
N ARG A 414 14.01 -25.02 32.71
CA ARG A 414 14.67 -23.86 32.10
C ARG A 414 15.03 -24.21 30.67
N LEU A 415 14.33 -23.61 29.70
CA LEU A 415 14.86 -23.49 28.35
C LEU A 415 16.16 -22.66 28.41
N PRO A 416 17.17 -22.98 27.58
CA PRO A 416 18.46 -22.32 27.65
C PRO A 416 18.26 -20.81 27.53
N ALA A 417 18.91 -20.06 28.44
CA ALA A 417 18.99 -18.61 28.35
C ALA A 417 19.41 -18.23 26.92
N PRO A 418 18.94 -17.09 26.37
CA PRO A 418 19.37 -16.62 25.06
C PRO A 418 20.88 -16.43 25.11
N THR A 419 21.59 -17.47 24.68
CA THR A 419 23.02 -17.43 24.50
C THR A 419 23.20 -16.65 23.23
N ALA A 420 23.80 -15.46 23.34
CA ALA A 420 24.36 -14.77 22.18
C ALA A 420 25.15 -15.82 21.39
N ALA A 421 24.65 -16.19 20.21
CA ALA A 421 25.20 -17.31 19.47
C ALA A 421 26.70 -17.06 19.26
N PRO A 422 27.59 -17.96 19.70
CA PRO A 422 28.96 -17.97 19.20
C PRO A 422 28.87 -18.15 17.69
N ARG A 423 29.59 -17.29 16.95
CA ARG A 423 29.72 -17.38 15.50
C ARG A 423 30.14 -18.81 15.15
N PRO A 424 29.33 -19.62 14.43
CA PRO A 424 29.69 -21.01 14.17
C PRO A 424 30.98 -21.06 13.34
N PRO A 425 31.92 -21.98 13.63
CA PRO A 425 33.04 -22.22 12.74
C PRO A 425 32.49 -22.72 11.40
N ALA A 426 33.01 -22.16 10.30
CA ALA A 426 32.62 -22.56 8.96
C ALA A 426 32.96 -24.04 8.75
N VAL A 427 31.94 -24.87 8.54
CA VAL A 427 32.10 -26.24 8.06
C VAL A 427 31.72 -26.24 6.57
N PRO A 428 32.47 -26.93 5.68
CA PRO A 428 32.29 -26.80 4.24
C PRO A 428 30.97 -27.43 3.81
N VAL A 429 30.19 -26.69 3.02
CA VAL A 429 29.00 -27.21 2.35
C VAL A 429 29.45 -28.18 1.26
N THR A 430 29.12 -29.46 1.40
CA THR A 430 29.25 -30.43 0.33
C THR A 430 28.32 -30.08 -0.81
N ALA A 431 28.89 -30.03 -2.02
CA ALA A 431 28.30 -29.59 -3.28
C ALA A 431 26.90 -30.18 -3.53
N ASP A 432 25.94 -29.27 -3.74
CA ASP A 432 24.63 -29.59 -4.30
C ASP A 432 24.81 -29.95 -5.78
N ALA A 433 24.41 -31.15 -6.17
CA ALA A 433 24.76 -31.80 -7.44
C ALA A 433 24.03 -31.23 -8.69
N ARG A 434 23.72 -29.94 -8.70
CA ARG A 434 23.12 -29.21 -9.85
C ARG A 434 23.89 -27.94 -10.21
N ASP A 435 25.08 -27.77 -9.66
CA ASP A 435 25.85 -26.55 -9.76
C ASP A 435 26.86 -26.62 -10.92
N ALA A 436 26.57 -25.95 -12.03
CA ALA A 436 27.31 -26.08 -13.28
C ALA A 436 28.68 -25.36 -13.31
N VAL A 437 29.10 -24.71 -12.22
CA VAL A 437 30.39 -23.99 -12.17
C VAL A 437 31.07 -24.19 -10.79
N PRO A 438 31.72 -25.34 -10.55
CA PRO A 438 32.23 -25.73 -9.23
C PRO A 438 33.36 -24.83 -8.68
N HIS A 439 33.95 -23.96 -9.51
CA HIS A 439 35.08 -23.11 -9.15
C HIS A 439 34.70 -21.68 -8.74
N LEU A 440 33.41 -21.31 -8.79
CA LEU A 440 32.89 -19.98 -8.43
C LEU A 440 32.22 -20.01 -7.04
N VAL A 441 32.97 -20.42 -6.01
CA VAL A 441 32.50 -20.49 -4.61
C VAL A 441 33.14 -19.42 -3.74
N PRO A 442 32.46 -18.89 -2.71
CA PRO A 442 33.08 -17.97 -1.75
C PRO A 442 34.38 -18.55 -1.16
N GLY A 443 35.46 -17.77 -1.22
CA GLY A 443 36.82 -18.16 -0.82
C GLY A 443 37.72 -18.65 -1.97
N ALA A 444 37.17 -19.02 -3.14
CA ALA A 444 37.98 -19.42 -4.29
C ALA A 444 38.73 -18.22 -4.91
N VAL A 445 39.96 -18.45 -5.36
CA VAL A 445 40.74 -17.47 -6.12
C VAL A 445 40.79 -17.88 -7.58
N ILE A 446 40.27 -17.02 -8.46
CA ILE A 446 40.19 -17.24 -9.91
C ILE A 446 41.00 -16.19 -10.66
N ALA A 447 41.61 -16.57 -11.78
CA ALA A 447 42.23 -15.63 -12.71
C ALA A 447 41.19 -15.17 -13.75
N THR A 448 41.03 -13.86 -13.92
CA THR A 448 40.09 -13.31 -14.90
C THR A 448 40.57 -11.98 -15.46
N THR A 449 39.93 -11.52 -16.53
CA THR A 449 40.21 -10.23 -17.15
C THR A 449 38.99 -9.33 -17.03
N ILE A 450 39.20 -8.09 -16.59
CA ILE A 450 38.12 -7.10 -16.55
C ILE A 450 37.71 -6.76 -17.98
N LEU A 451 36.42 -6.88 -18.28
CA LEU A 451 35.85 -6.57 -19.59
C LEU A 451 35.48 -5.09 -19.68
N GLU A 452 34.87 -4.56 -18.63
CA GLU A 452 34.36 -3.19 -18.58
C GLU A 452 34.20 -2.72 -17.13
N PRO A 453 34.17 -1.41 -16.85
CA PRO A 453 33.84 -0.89 -15.53
C PRO A 453 32.37 -1.16 -15.16
N SER A 454 32.09 -1.32 -13.87
CA SER A 454 30.74 -1.52 -13.32
C SER A 454 29.85 -0.30 -13.57
N THR A 455 28.64 -0.52 -14.07
CA THR A 455 27.65 0.56 -14.23
C THR A 455 27.13 1.12 -12.91
N ARG A 456 27.28 0.38 -11.80
CA ARG A 456 26.86 0.82 -10.46
C ARG A 456 27.95 1.60 -9.74
N ASN A 457 29.20 1.15 -9.88
CA ASN A 457 30.36 1.70 -9.17
C ASN A 457 31.58 1.76 -10.12
N PRO A 458 31.57 2.62 -11.16
CA PRO A 458 32.57 2.59 -12.24
C PRO A 458 34.00 2.88 -11.77
N ASP A 459 34.15 3.65 -10.69
CA ASP A 459 35.46 4.07 -10.17
C ASP A 459 36.11 3.04 -9.24
N THR A 460 35.38 2.00 -8.81
CA THR A 460 35.87 1.05 -7.80
C THR A 460 35.64 -0.42 -8.14
N GLU A 461 34.79 -0.72 -9.12
CA GLU A 461 34.45 -2.08 -9.53
C GLU A 461 34.54 -2.27 -11.05
N GLY A 462 35.15 -3.38 -11.47
CA GLY A 462 35.15 -3.87 -12.84
C GLY A 462 34.25 -5.09 -12.98
N LEU A 463 33.85 -5.39 -14.21
CA LEU A 463 33.02 -6.53 -14.57
C LEU A 463 33.87 -7.56 -15.31
N ALA A 464 33.80 -8.80 -14.85
CA ALA A 464 34.32 -9.96 -15.56
C ALA A 464 33.20 -10.96 -15.83
N LYS A 465 33.35 -11.79 -16.86
CA LYS A 465 32.37 -12.82 -17.22
C LYS A 465 33.04 -14.17 -17.34
N ILE A 466 32.59 -15.15 -16.57
CA ILE A 466 33.07 -16.53 -16.59
C ILE A 466 31.86 -17.46 -16.55
N ASP A 467 31.80 -18.43 -17.46
CA ASP A 467 30.78 -19.49 -17.50
C ASP A 467 29.33 -18.99 -17.34
N GLY A 468 29.03 -17.84 -17.95
CA GLY A 468 27.71 -17.22 -17.91
C GLY A 468 27.40 -16.38 -16.66
N PHE A 469 28.30 -16.36 -15.67
CA PHE A 469 28.21 -15.49 -14.49
C PHE A 469 28.86 -14.13 -14.73
N VAL A 470 28.22 -13.09 -14.21
CA VAL A 470 28.81 -11.74 -14.14
C VAL A 470 29.47 -11.58 -12.77
N ILE A 471 30.74 -11.25 -12.76
CA ILE A 471 31.57 -11.10 -11.56
C ILE A 471 31.87 -9.62 -11.37
N PHE A 472 31.46 -9.06 -10.23
CA PHE A 472 31.82 -7.71 -9.80
C PHE A 472 33.14 -7.78 -9.04
N VAL A 473 34.19 -7.20 -9.62
CA VAL A 473 35.55 -7.24 -9.10
C VAL A 473 35.89 -5.89 -8.49
N LYS A 474 35.96 -5.83 -7.15
CA LYS A 474 36.36 -4.63 -6.44
C LYS A 474 37.88 -4.46 -6.50
N GLY A 475 38.33 -3.25 -6.83
CA GLY A 475 39.75 -2.89 -6.87
C GLY A 475 40.43 -3.05 -8.25
N ALA A 476 39.68 -3.41 -9.29
CA ALA A 476 40.15 -3.36 -10.68
C ALA A 476 39.02 -2.90 -11.60
N THR A 477 39.23 -1.78 -12.28
CA THR A 477 38.23 -1.11 -13.14
C THR A 477 38.66 -1.01 -14.60
N THR A 478 39.93 -1.32 -14.90
CA THR A 478 40.51 -1.10 -16.22
C THR A 478 40.18 -2.26 -17.17
N PRO A 479 39.47 -2.02 -18.29
CA PRO A 479 39.24 -3.05 -19.31
C PRO A 479 40.54 -3.67 -19.81
N GLY A 480 40.58 -4.98 -19.97
CA GLY A 480 41.77 -5.73 -20.37
C GLY A 480 42.75 -6.06 -19.22
N GLN A 481 42.52 -5.55 -18.00
CA GLN A 481 43.38 -5.85 -16.85
C GLN A 481 43.16 -7.29 -16.39
N ALA A 482 44.21 -8.12 -16.43
CA ALA A 482 44.22 -9.46 -15.85
C ALA A 482 44.44 -9.38 -14.33
N VAL A 483 43.56 -10.00 -13.56
CA VAL A 483 43.58 -9.98 -12.09
C VAL A 483 43.23 -11.35 -11.52
N ASN A 484 43.83 -11.66 -10.37
CA ASN A 484 43.36 -12.74 -9.53
C ASN A 484 42.28 -12.17 -8.60
N VAL A 485 41.14 -12.85 -8.54
CA VAL A 485 39.96 -12.40 -7.80
C VAL A 485 39.59 -13.46 -6.78
N ARG A 486 39.57 -13.07 -5.52
CA ARG A 486 39.00 -13.89 -4.45
C ARG A 486 37.50 -13.66 -4.40
N ILE A 487 36.72 -14.70 -4.63
CA ILE A 487 35.25 -14.64 -4.56
C ILE A 487 34.83 -14.44 -3.11
N THR A 488 34.06 -13.41 -2.83
CA THR A 488 33.56 -13.07 -1.49
C THR A 488 32.11 -13.49 -1.31
N GLU A 489 31.29 -13.39 -2.36
CA GLU A 489 29.88 -13.76 -2.34
C GLU A 489 29.48 -14.36 -3.69
N ARG A 490 28.58 -15.36 -3.66
CA ARG A 490 27.99 -15.94 -4.86
C ARG A 490 26.47 -15.92 -4.77
N ARG A 491 25.83 -15.42 -5.83
CA ARG A 491 24.37 -15.44 -6.06
C ARG A 491 24.04 -16.28 -7.29
N ARG A 492 22.75 -16.44 -7.57
CA ARG A 492 22.23 -17.33 -8.62
C ARG A 492 22.82 -17.10 -10.03
N THR A 493 23.16 -15.86 -10.38
CA THR A 493 23.73 -15.51 -11.71
C THR A 493 24.87 -14.49 -11.63
N VAL A 494 25.26 -14.11 -10.41
CA VAL A 494 26.22 -13.03 -10.14
C VAL A 494 27.15 -13.46 -9.03
N ALA A 495 28.43 -13.12 -9.14
CA ALA A 495 29.39 -13.25 -8.04
C ALA A 495 30.05 -11.90 -7.72
N MET A 496 30.51 -11.75 -6.49
CA MET A 496 31.30 -10.61 -6.05
C MET A 496 32.68 -11.11 -5.61
N GLY A 497 33.71 -10.33 -5.89
CA GLY A 497 35.06 -10.65 -5.47
C GLY A 497 35.95 -9.44 -5.38
N GLU A 498 37.08 -9.61 -4.72
CA GLU A 498 38.11 -8.58 -4.53
C GLU A 498 39.42 -9.02 -5.20
N VAL A 499 40.15 -8.06 -5.74
CA VAL A 499 41.48 -8.33 -6.29
C VAL A 499 42.39 -8.84 -5.16
N THR A 500 43.04 -9.97 -5.40
CA THR A 500 44.03 -10.56 -4.50
C THR A 500 45.35 -10.79 -5.22
N THR A 501 46.44 -10.86 -4.47
CA THR A 501 47.75 -11.29 -4.94
C THR A 501 47.98 -12.79 -4.76
N ASP A 502 47.03 -13.50 -4.14
CA ASP A 502 47.11 -14.95 -4.01
C ASP A 502 47.14 -15.63 -5.39
N PRO A 503 47.89 -16.73 -5.53
CA PRO A 503 47.85 -17.52 -6.76
C PRO A 503 46.45 -18.11 -6.97
N ALA A 504 45.94 -18.04 -8.20
CA ALA A 504 44.67 -18.64 -8.55
C ALA A 504 44.69 -20.15 -8.27
N THR A 505 43.69 -20.65 -7.53
CA THR A 505 43.58 -22.07 -7.18
C THR A 505 43.02 -22.90 -8.33
N VAL A 506 42.42 -22.24 -9.34
CA VAL A 506 41.85 -22.89 -10.53
C VAL A 506 42.14 -22.05 -11.78
N ALA A 507 42.69 -22.69 -12.82
CA ALA A 507 42.92 -22.08 -14.12
C ALA A 507 41.62 -22.00 -14.94
N PRO A 508 41.40 -20.96 -15.75
CA PRO A 508 40.20 -20.84 -16.59
C PRO A 508 40.14 -21.96 -17.64
N ALA A 509 38.96 -22.57 -17.79
CA ALA A 509 38.68 -23.45 -18.92
C ALA A 509 38.52 -22.59 -20.19
N SER A 510 39.55 -22.66 -21.04
CA SER A 510 39.60 -22.44 -22.50
C SER A 510 38.78 -21.32 -23.15
N ALA A 511 39.52 -20.44 -23.82
CA ALA A 511 39.10 -19.42 -24.78
C ALA A 511 38.14 -19.93 -25.89
N PRO A 512 37.36 -19.03 -26.51
CA PRO A 512 36.59 -19.34 -27.72
C PRO A 512 37.52 -19.83 -28.85
N PRO A 513 37.03 -20.69 -29.76
CA PRO A 513 37.85 -21.28 -30.81
C PRO A 513 38.48 -20.22 -31.70
N ALA A 514 39.78 -20.39 -31.96
CA ALA A 514 40.56 -19.56 -32.86
C ALA A 514 39.89 -19.52 -34.25
N THR A 515 39.69 -18.31 -34.77
CA THR A 515 39.44 -18.07 -36.19
C THR A 515 40.55 -18.72 -37.01
N ALA A 516 40.14 -19.54 -37.98
CA ALA A 516 41.03 -20.22 -38.91
C ALA A 516 41.93 -19.21 -39.65
N PRO A 517 43.21 -19.55 -39.91
CA PRO A 517 44.07 -18.72 -40.72
C PRO A 517 43.61 -18.82 -42.18
N GLU A 518 43.23 -17.70 -42.78
CA GLU A 518 43.36 -17.53 -44.22
C GLU A 518 44.82 -17.78 -44.58
N THR A 519 45.05 -18.74 -45.45
CA THR A 519 46.36 -19.05 -46.03
C THR A 519 46.19 -19.12 -47.54
N PRO A 520 47.24 -18.84 -48.30
CA PRO A 520 47.73 -17.53 -48.71
C PRO A 520 47.24 -17.08 -50.09
#